data_AF-A0A832WYG8-F1
#
_entry.id   AF-A0A832WYG8-F1
#
_cell.length_a   1.000
_cell.length_b   1.000
_cell.length_c   1.000
_cell.angle_alpha   90.00
_cell.angle_beta   90.00
_cell.angle_gamma   90.00
#
_symmetry.space_group_name_H-M   'P 1'
#
loop_
_entity.id
_entity.type
_entity.pdbx_description
1 polymer ?
#
loop_
_entity_poly.entity_id
_entity_poly.type
_entity_poly.pdbx_seq_one_letter_code
_entity_poly.pdbx_strand_id
1 'polypeptide(L)'
;MKPFQKRSRLEIIQDILKVIRDSNNIISPTKLQRLSNLSYQMFEEYLGELESKGMVELKQYKGKRNVYSLTQKGKQFLDKYEDFVSFLREFGL
;
A
#
# COMPACT_ATOMS: atom_id res chain seq x y z
N MET A 1 -6.73 -14.05 19.63
CA MET A 1 -7.19 -14.13 18.23
C MET A 1 -8.05 -12.89 17.99
N LYS A 2 -7.59 -11.90 17.22
CA LYS A 2 -8.44 -10.71 16.93
C LYS A 2 -9.65 -11.19 16.10
N PRO A 3 -10.88 -10.70 16.38
CA PRO A 3 -12.06 -11.11 15.62
C PRO A 3 -11.87 -10.82 14.13
N PHE A 4 -12.54 -11.57 13.27
CA PHE A 4 -12.54 -11.42 11.81
C PHE A 4 -13.26 -10.10 11.42
N GLN A 5 -12.68 -8.96 11.77
CA GLN A 5 -13.13 -7.67 11.26
C GLN A 5 -12.67 -7.52 9.82
N LYS A 6 -13.57 -7.07 8.96
CA LYS A 6 -13.20 -6.68 7.60
C LYS A 6 -12.21 -5.52 7.72
N ARG A 7 -11.06 -5.65 7.04
CA ARG A 7 -10.10 -4.54 6.89
C ARG A 7 -10.84 -3.31 6.39
N SER A 8 -10.69 -2.21 7.10
CA SER A 8 -11.14 -0.91 6.66
C SER A 8 -10.41 -0.51 5.37
N ARG A 9 -11.01 0.43 4.64
CA ARG A 9 -10.42 1.00 3.43
C ARG A 9 -9.02 1.56 3.65
N LEU A 10 -8.79 2.21 4.80
CA LEU A 10 -7.49 2.78 5.15
C LEU A 10 -6.44 1.70 5.43
N GLU A 11 -6.82 0.61 6.11
CA GLU A 11 -5.93 -0.53 6.31
C GLU A 11 -5.55 -1.19 4.99
N ILE A 12 -6.48 -1.34 4.04
CA ILE A 12 -6.18 -1.90 2.71
C ILE A 12 -5.16 -1.03 1.97
N ILE A 13 -5.38 0.29 1.95
CA ILE A 13 -4.46 1.24 1.33
C ILE A 13 -3.07 1.16 2.00
N GLN A 14 -3.05 1.15 3.33
CA GLN A 14 -1.82 1.08 4.09
C GLN A 14 -1.07 -0.25 3.84
N ASP A 15 -1.77 -1.38 3.78
CA ASP A 15 -1.20 -2.70 3.45
C ASP A 15 -0.50 -2.65 2.09
N ILE A 16 -1.18 -2.17 1.04
CA ILE A 16 -0.60 -2.08 -0.31
C ILE A 16 0.66 -1.22 -0.30
N LEU A 17 0.59 -0.01 0.25
CA LEU A 17 1.72 0.91 0.28
C LEU A 17 2.89 0.37 1.09
N LYS A 18 2.60 -0.30 2.22
CA LYS A 18 3.61 -0.94 3.07
C LYS A 18 4.31 -2.10 2.36
N VAL A 19 3.60 -2.93 1.61
CA VAL A 19 4.21 -4.01 0.82
C VAL A 19 5.22 -3.46 -0.21
N ILE A 20 4.91 -2.32 -0.84
CA ILE A 20 5.83 -1.65 -1.76
C ILE A 20 7.05 -1.13 -1.00
N ARG A 21 6.85 -0.44 0.14
CA ARG A 21 7.92 0.08 1.00
C ARG A 21 8.88 -1.02 1.43
N ASP A 22 8.33 -2.11 1.99
CA ASP A 22 9.08 -3.24 2.55
C ASP A 22 9.79 -4.05 1.46
N SER A 23 9.40 -3.89 0.19
CA SER A 23 10.11 -4.44 -0.97
C SER A 23 11.19 -3.51 -1.53
N ASN A 24 11.88 -2.76 -0.66
CA ASN A 24 12.87 -1.74 -1.05
C ASN A 24 12.34 -0.71 -2.06
N ASN A 25 11.07 -0.32 -1.90
CA ASN A 25 10.37 0.63 -2.76
C ASN A 25 10.24 0.20 -4.24
N ILE A 26 10.49 -1.07 -4.58
CA ILE A 26 10.45 -1.58 -5.95
C ILE A 26 9.83 -2.97 -5.96
N ILE A 27 8.65 -3.11 -6.57
CA ILE A 27 7.94 -4.39 -6.61
C ILE A 27 7.24 -4.60 -7.95
N SER A 28 7.22 -5.84 -8.47
CA SER A 28 6.45 -6.13 -9.69
C SER A 28 4.94 -6.17 -9.39
N PRO A 29 4.07 -5.81 -10.37
CA PRO A 29 2.61 -5.88 -10.23
C PRO A 29 2.12 -7.24 -9.69
N THR A 30 2.62 -8.33 -10.27
CA THR A 30 2.25 -9.70 -9.87
C THR A 30 2.66 -10.01 -8.43
N LYS A 31 3.85 -9.56 -8.00
CA LYS A 31 4.31 -9.79 -6.61
C LYS A 31 3.50 -8.95 -5.63
N LEU A 32 3.17 -7.72 -6.01
CA LEU A 32 2.36 -6.81 -5.19
C LEU A 32 0.96 -7.38 -4.95
N GLN A 33 0.27 -7.82 -6.01
CA GLN A 33 -1.06 -8.44 -5.90
C GLN A 33 -1.05 -9.68 -5.00
N ARG A 34 -0.03 -10.54 -5.13
CA ARG A 34 0.10 -11.74 -4.30
C ARG A 34 0.33 -11.44 -2.82
N LEU A 35 1.02 -10.33 -2.51
CA LEU A 35 1.37 -9.95 -1.15
C LEU A 35 0.31 -9.05 -0.48
N SER A 36 -0.53 -8.36 -1.24
CA SER A 36 -1.59 -7.49 -0.69
C SER A 36 -2.77 -8.26 -0.08
N ASN A 37 -2.83 -9.59 -0.27
CA ASN A 37 -3.92 -10.44 0.20
C ASN A 37 -5.30 -9.92 -0.26
N LEU A 38 -5.40 -9.46 -1.51
CA LEU A 38 -6.61 -8.91 -2.13
C LEU A 38 -7.01 -9.78 -3.33
N SER A 39 -8.32 -9.83 -3.62
CA SER A 39 -8.78 -10.34 -4.91
C SER A 39 -8.24 -9.45 -6.04
N TYR A 40 -8.13 -10.01 -7.25
CA TYR A 40 -7.63 -9.27 -8.42
C TYR A 40 -8.43 -7.98 -8.67
N GLN A 41 -9.76 -8.06 -8.61
CA GLN A 41 -10.64 -6.91 -8.83
C GLN A 41 -10.42 -5.79 -7.81
N MET A 42 -10.34 -6.13 -6.52
CA MET A 42 -10.07 -5.15 -5.47
C MET A 42 -8.68 -4.55 -5.63
N PHE A 43 -7.68 -5.38 -5.94
CA PHE A 43 -6.33 -4.92 -6.16
C PHE A 43 -6.25 -3.87 -7.28
N GLU A 44 -6.85 -4.14 -8.44
CA GLU A 44 -6.89 -3.21 -9.57
C GLU A 44 -7.60 -1.89 -9.22
N GLU A 45 -8.74 -1.96 -8.52
CA GLU A 45 -9.48 -0.76 -8.09
C GLU A 45 -8.66 0.12 -7.15
N TYR A 46 -8.11 -0.47 -6.09
CA TYR A 46 -7.29 0.28 -5.12
C TYR A 46 -6.00 0.79 -5.72
N LEU A 47 -5.31 -0.02 -6.53
CA LEU A 47 -4.04 0.37 -7.13
C LEU A 47 -4.23 1.49 -8.16
N GLY A 48 -5.27 1.41 -8.99
CA GLY A 48 -5.63 2.48 -9.92
C GLY A 48 -5.98 3.78 -9.19
N GLU A 49 -6.65 3.69 -8.03
CA GLU A 49 -6.89 4.86 -7.21
C GLU A 49 -5.59 5.45 -6.64
N LEU A 50 -4.68 4.60 -6.15
CA LEU A 50 -3.38 5.05 -5.62
C LEU A 50 -2.49 5.68 -6.69
N GLU A 51 -2.52 5.15 -7.91
CA GLU A 51 -1.84 5.75 -9.07
C GLU A 51 -2.45 7.09 -9.45
N SER A 52 -3.78 7.17 -9.60
CA SER A 52 -4.46 8.43 -9.96
C SER A 52 -4.26 9.52 -8.92
N LYS A 53 -4.11 9.15 -7.64
CA LYS A 53 -3.77 10.05 -6.53
C LYS A 53 -2.27 10.37 -6.43
N GLY A 54 -1.43 9.75 -7.25
CA GLY A 54 0.01 9.94 -7.24
C GLY A 54 0.68 9.45 -5.97
N MET A 55 0.12 8.44 -5.30
CA MET A 55 0.74 7.79 -4.13
C MET A 55 1.73 6.70 -4.54
N VAL A 56 1.43 6.03 -5.65
CA VAL A 56 2.31 5.04 -6.30
C VAL A 56 2.52 5.44 -7.75
N GLU A 57 3.60 4.95 -8.33
CA GLU A 57 3.91 5.15 -9.75
C GLU A 57 4.45 3.87 -10.36
N LEU A 58 4.05 3.60 -11.60
CA LEU A 58 4.61 2.52 -12.41
C LEU A 58 5.84 3.01 -13.18
N LYS A 59 6.95 2.29 -13.02
CA LYS A 59 8.25 2.57 -13.64
C LYS A 59 8.82 1.34 -14.34
N GLN A 60 9.70 1.59 -15.30
CA GLN A 60 10.50 0.56 -15.96
C GLN A 60 11.79 0.31 -15.16
N TYR A 61 11.91 -0.85 -14.53
CA TYR A 61 13.16 -1.28 -13.89
C TYR A 61 14.08 -1.95 -14.91
N LYS A 62 15.31 -1.43 -15.01
CA LYS A 62 16.35 -1.90 -15.95
C LYS A 62 15.83 -2.03 -17.40
N GLY A 63 14.89 -1.16 -17.80
CA GLY A 63 14.33 -1.08 -19.16
C GLY A 63 13.56 -2.31 -19.66
N LYS A 64 13.17 -3.23 -18.77
CA LYS A 64 12.52 -4.49 -19.17
C LYS A 64 11.29 -4.89 -18.35
N ARG A 65 11.18 -4.42 -17.10
CA ARG A 65 10.13 -4.87 -16.19
C ARG A 65 9.38 -3.69 -15.58
N ASN A 66 8.06 -3.72 -15.70
CA ASN A 66 7.19 -2.80 -14.98
C ASN A 66 7.24 -3.11 -13.48
N VAL A 67 7.52 -2.08 -12.69
CA VAL A 67 7.56 -2.12 -11.23
C VAL A 67 6.80 -0.94 -10.66
N TYR A 68 6.16 -1.15 -9.52
CA TYR A 68 5.60 -0.08 -8.71
C TYR A 68 6.63 0.42 -7.70
N SER A 69 6.60 1.73 -7.48
CA SER A 69 7.34 2.41 -6.42
C SER A 69 6.46 3.44 -5.70
N LEU A 70 6.74 3.71 -4.41
CA LEU A 70 6.09 4.80 -3.72
C LEU A 70 6.64 6.14 -4.19
N THR A 71 5.73 7.09 -4.40
CA THR A 71 6.08 8.50 -4.52
C THR A 71 6.34 9.11 -3.14
N GLN A 72 6.78 10.36 -3.10
CA GLN A 72 6.87 11.10 -1.83
C GLN A 72 5.52 11.19 -1.10
N LYS A 73 4.42 11.35 -1.83
CA LYS A 73 3.07 11.41 -1.26
C LYS A 73 2.65 10.08 -0.63
N GLY A 74 2.98 8.95 -1.27
CA GLY A 74 2.73 7.63 -0.71
C GLY A 74 3.50 7.36 0.58
N LYS A 75 4.76 7.81 0.66
CA LYS A 75 5.56 7.72 1.89
C LYS A 75 4.98 8.57 3.01
N GLN A 76 4.65 9.83 2.73
CA GLN A 76 4.01 10.73 3.71
C GLN A 76 2.69 10.19 4.24
N PHE A 77 1.91 9.49 3.40
CA PHE A 77 0.68 8.85 3.86
C PHE A 77 0.98 7.76 4.89
N LEU A 78 1.98 6.90 4.63
CA LEU A 78 2.36 5.84 5.56
C LEU A 78 2.84 6.40 6.90
N ASP A 79 3.66 7.45 6.87
CA ASP A 79 4.19 8.09 8.09
C ASP A 79 3.03 8.66 8.93
N LYS A 80 2.12 9.43 8.31
CA LYS A 80 0.94 9.99 8.99
C LYS A 80 -0.02 8.93 9.52
N TYR A 81 -0.17 7.81 8.79
CA TYR A 81 -0.99 6.71 9.25
C TYR A 81 -0.38 6.05 10.49
N GLU A 82 0.93 5.87 10.52
CA GLU A 82 1.66 5.32 11.66
C GLU A 82 1.54 6.24 12.89
N ASP A 83 1.71 7.55 12.70
CA ASP A 83 1.47 8.56 13.74
C ASP A 83 0.04 8.49 14.29
N PHE A 84 -0.95 8.39 13.40
CA PHE A 84 -2.36 8.30 13.78
C PHE A 84 -2.66 7.03 14.57
N VAL A 85 -2.12 5.88 14.16
CA VAL A 85 -2.31 4.62 14.89
C VAL A 85 -1.58 4.64 16.23
N SER A 86 -0.38 5.25 16.30
CA SER A 86 0.32 5.43 17.57
C SER A 86 -0.49 6.30 18.53
N PHE A 87 -1.00 7.42 18.05
CA PHE A 87 -1.88 8.31 18.80
C PHE A 87 -3.10 7.54 19.34
N LEU A 88 -3.83 6.81 18.51
CA LEU A 88 -4.99 6.02 18.99
C LEU A 88 -4.61 5.02 20.08
N ARG A 89 -3.47 4.34 19.95
CA ARG A 89 -2.96 3.40 20.97
C ARG A 89 -2.66 4.07 22.30
N GLU A 90 -2.15 5.30 22.28
CA GLU A 90 -1.90 6.07 23.52
C GLU A 90 -3.20 6.36 24.29
N PHE A 91 -4.32 6.49 23.59
CA PHE A 91 -5.65 6.65 24.19
C PHE A 91 -6.39 5.31 24.43
N GLY A 92 -5.75 4.17 24.14
CA GLY A 92 -6.34 2.84 24.34
C GLY A 92 -7.48 2.49 23.37
N LEU A 93 -7.51 3.14 22.19
CA LEU A 93 -8.51 2.94 21.13
C LEU A 93 -8.03 1.96 20.04
#